data_AF-F7XG21-F1
#
_entry.id   AF-F7XG21-F1
#
_cell.length_a   1.000
_cell.length_b   1.000
_cell.length_c   1.000
_cell.angle_alpha   90.00
_cell.angle_beta   90.00
_cell.angle_gamma   90.00
#
_symmetry.space_group_name_H-M   'P 1'
#
loop_
_entity.id
_entity.type
_entity.pdbx_description
1 polymer ?
#
loop_
_entity_poly.entity_id
_entity_poly.type
_entity_poly.pdbx_seq_one_letter_code
_entity_poly.pdbx_strand_id
1 'polypeptide(L)'
;MRRFASPRNNRRFLRISGRPGLAVLEDYAMADRDLLGLAASAKIGGHPIHPMLVPFPIALLVATFICDIVYLANGNSFWADVSMWSLGAAIVMAALAALAGLTDFLGNARIRAINDAWKHMIGNIVVVLFAIAGFWLRYENGSVEAVWPWGFLLSLVTVLLLLYTGWKGGELVYHHRVGMDPEAEDGATTPSMTRHRTKHI
;
A
#
# COMPACT_ATOMS: atom_id res chain seq x y z
N MET A 1 68.73 5.96 -41.44
CA MET A 1 68.14 6.58 -42.67
C MET A 1 66.90 5.79 -43.07
N ARG A 2 65.80 6.48 -43.47
CA ARG A 2 64.46 5.99 -43.93
C ARG A 2 63.45 5.75 -42.79
N ARG A 3 62.57 6.72 -42.44
CA ARG A 3 61.29 7.21 -43.02
C ARG A 3 60.09 6.25 -42.87
N PHE A 4 59.14 6.70 -42.03
CA PHE A 4 57.66 6.72 -42.19
C PHE A 4 56.91 5.52 -42.80
N ALA A 5 55.98 4.95 -42.02
CA ALA A 5 54.53 4.99 -42.28
C ALA A 5 53.72 4.35 -41.14
N SER A 6 52.78 5.11 -40.56
CA SER A 6 51.73 4.63 -39.65
C SER A 6 50.52 4.16 -40.45
N PRO A 7 49.83 3.05 -40.09
CA PRO A 7 48.58 2.67 -40.73
C PRO A 7 47.44 3.56 -40.22
N ARG A 8 46.86 4.37 -41.10
CA ARG A 8 45.59 5.07 -40.85
C ARG A 8 44.47 4.04 -40.67
N ASN A 9 44.03 3.84 -39.43
CA ASN A 9 42.80 3.12 -39.12
C ASN A 9 41.60 4.04 -39.39
N ASN A 10 41.04 3.94 -40.59
CA ASN A 10 39.88 4.72 -41.03
C ASN A 10 38.59 3.97 -40.68
N ARG A 11 38.23 3.88 -39.39
CA ARG A 11 36.86 3.58 -39.00
C ARG A 11 36.12 4.89 -38.80
N ARG A 12 35.46 5.33 -39.88
CA ARG A 12 34.41 6.35 -39.82
C ARG A 12 33.42 5.95 -38.73
N PHE A 13 33.44 6.66 -37.62
CA PHE A 13 32.28 6.78 -36.75
C PHE A 13 31.17 7.37 -37.62
N LEU A 14 30.26 6.50 -38.09
CA LEU A 14 28.91 6.92 -38.43
C LEU A 14 28.31 7.44 -37.13
N ARG A 15 28.44 8.75 -36.93
CA ARG A 15 27.72 9.51 -35.93
C ARG A 15 26.26 9.36 -36.30
N ILE A 16 25.59 8.36 -35.72
CA ILE A 16 24.13 8.27 -35.74
C ILE A 16 23.67 9.61 -35.18
N SER A 17 23.12 10.44 -36.05
CA SER A 17 22.49 11.70 -35.67
C SER A 17 21.43 11.36 -34.64
N GLY A 18 21.68 11.69 -33.37
CA GLY A 18 20.68 11.61 -32.32
C GLY A 18 19.46 12.38 -32.81
N ARG A 19 18.36 11.67 -33.06
CA ARG A 19 17.07 12.31 -33.27
C ARG A 19 16.66 12.85 -31.90
N PRO A 20 16.69 14.16 -31.65
CA PRO A 20 16.33 14.72 -30.35
C PRO A 20 14.90 14.31 -29.92
N GLY A 21 14.04 13.94 -30.87
CA GLY A 21 12.70 13.43 -30.58
C GLY A 21 12.63 12.00 -30.02
N LEU A 22 13.60 11.10 -30.25
CA LEU A 22 13.49 9.72 -29.75
C LEU A 22 13.72 9.63 -28.24
N ALA A 23 14.72 10.35 -27.72
CA ALA A 23 14.97 10.44 -26.28
C ALA A 23 13.80 11.10 -25.54
N VAL A 24 13.22 12.15 -26.13
CA VAL A 24 12.02 12.81 -25.58
C VAL A 24 10.83 11.85 -25.56
N LEU A 25 10.61 11.07 -26.61
CA LEU A 25 9.52 10.06 -26.63
C LEU A 25 9.76 8.90 -25.66
N GLU A 26 11.02 8.47 -25.44
CA GLU A 26 11.36 7.51 -24.40
C GLU A 26 11.12 8.09 -23.00
N ASP A 27 11.50 9.34 -22.75
CA ASP A 27 11.25 10.03 -21.48
C ASP A 27 9.74 10.18 -21.22
N TYR A 28 8.94 10.52 -22.24
CA TYR A 28 7.48 10.56 -22.13
C TYR A 28 6.87 9.17 -21.90
N ALA A 29 7.35 8.12 -22.60
CA ALA A 29 6.86 6.76 -22.42
C ALA A 29 7.27 6.14 -21.06
N MET A 30 8.40 6.57 -20.50
CA MET A 30 8.85 6.20 -19.15
C MET A 30 8.03 6.93 -18.09
N ALA A 31 7.80 8.24 -18.27
CA ALA A 31 6.94 9.03 -17.39
C ALA A 31 5.49 8.52 -17.39
N ASP A 32 4.97 8.08 -18.53
CA ASP A 32 3.65 7.45 -18.67
C ASP A 32 3.54 6.15 -17.87
N ARG A 33 4.60 5.31 -17.90
CA ARG A 33 4.67 4.06 -17.12
C ARG A 33 4.74 4.24 -15.61
N ASP A 34 5.22 5.39 -15.15
CA ASP A 34 5.21 5.78 -13.74
C ASP A 34 3.85 6.37 -13.31
N LEU A 35 3.01 6.78 -14.29
CA LEU A 35 1.64 7.20 -14.06
C LEU A 35 0.65 6.02 -14.03
N LEU A 36 0.98 4.89 -14.66
CA LEU A 36 0.17 3.67 -14.62
C LEU A 36 0.06 3.11 -13.19
N GLY A 37 -1.16 2.77 -12.77
CA GLY A 37 -1.43 2.19 -11.45
C GLY A 37 -0.67 0.89 -11.20
N LEU A 38 -0.32 0.63 -9.94
CA LEU A 38 0.29 -0.63 -9.51
C LEU A 38 -0.80 -1.60 -9.07
N ALA A 39 -1.27 -2.44 -9.99
CA ALA A 39 -2.35 -3.39 -9.74
C ALA A 39 -2.05 -4.33 -8.55
N ALA A 40 -3.10 -4.59 -7.76
CA ALA A 40 -3.10 -5.65 -6.75
C ALA A 40 -3.10 -7.03 -7.42
N SER A 41 -2.38 -7.98 -6.84
CA SER A 41 -2.35 -9.38 -7.31
C SER A 41 -3.53 -10.19 -6.75
N ALA A 42 -3.95 -9.94 -5.51
CA ALA A 42 -5.13 -10.57 -4.93
C ALA A 42 -6.40 -9.77 -5.24
N LYS A 43 -7.24 -10.33 -6.12
CA LYS A 43 -8.50 -9.72 -6.55
C LYS A 43 -9.67 -10.70 -6.50
N ILE A 44 -10.87 -10.18 -6.25
CA ILE A 44 -12.14 -10.89 -6.42
C ILE A 44 -13.11 -10.00 -7.20
N GLY A 45 -13.67 -10.51 -8.30
CA GLY A 45 -14.55 -9.72 -9.17
C GLY A 45 -13.89 -8.45 -9.74
N GLY A 46 -12.56 -8.45 -9.92
CA GLY A 46 -11.80 -7.27 -10.37
C GLY A 46 -11.39 -6.30 -9.26
N HIS A 47 -11.91 -6.46 -8.04
CA HIS A 47 -11.59 -5.58 -6.93
C HIS A 47 -10.45 -6.10 -6.05
N PRO A 48 -9.54 -5.22 -5.57
CA PRO A 48 -8.43 -5.62 -4.73
C PRO A 48 -8.93 -6.08 -3.36
N ILE A 49 -8.53 -7.28 -2.94
CA ILE A 49 -9.01 -7.90 -1.69
C ILE A 49 -8.41 -7.20 -0.46
N HIS A 50 -7.13 -6.80 -0.54
CA HIS A 50 -6.46 -6.20 0.61
C HIS A 50 -7.15 -4.91 1.11
N PRO A 51 -7.45 -3.89 0.27
CA PRO A 51 -8.21 -2.71 0.68
C PRO A 51 -9.63 -2.99 1.17
N MET A 52 -10.26 -4.09 0.73
CA MET A 52 -11.58 -4.49 1.23
C MET A 52 -11.52 -5.02 2.67
N LEU A 53 -10.42 -5.67 3.04
CA LEU A 53 -10.25 -6.29 4.35
C LEU A 53 -9.69 -5.33 5.40
N VAL A 54 -8.85 -4.37 5.01
CA VAL A 54 -8.17 -3.43 5.92
C VAL A 54 -9.08 -2.62 6.85
N PRO A 55 -10.31 -2.19 6.46
CA PRO A 55 -11.20 -1.45 7.36
C PRO A 55 -11.61 -2.22 8.62
N PHE A 56 -11.75 -3.54 8.54
CA PHE A 56 -12.20 -4.37 9.66
C PHE A 56 -11.23 -4.40 10.85
N PRO A 57 -9.94 -4.78 10.69
CA PRO A 57 -9.00 -4.72 11.80
C PRO A 57 -8.83 -3.29 12.31
N ILE A 58 -8.89 -2.26 11.45
CA ILE A 58 -8.80 -0.86 11.90
C ILE A 58 -9.94 -0.53 12.86
N ALA A 59 -11.18 -0.77 12.44
CA ALA A 59 -12.36 -0.47 13.26
C ALA A 59 -12.35 -1.24 14.58
N LEU A 60 -11.97 -2.52 14.55
CA LEU A 60 -11.96 -3.38 15.74
C LEU A 60 -10.85 -2.98 16.73
N LEU A 61 -9.65 -2.64 16.27
CA LEU A 61 -8.57 -2.14 17.15
C LEU A 61 -8.92 -0.80 17.79
N VAL A 62 -9.53 0.10 17.04
CA VAL A 62 -10.02 1.38 17.58
C VAL A 62 -11.16 1.14 18.57
N ALA A 63 -12.08 0.22 18.27
CA ALA A 63 -13.14 -0.16 19.18
C ALA A 63 -12.60 -0.72 20.50
N THR A 64 -11.57 -1.58 20.48
CA THR A 64 -10.88 -2.07 21.68
C THR A 64 -10.40 -0.90 22.56
N PHE A 65 -9.71 0.09 21.98
CA PHE A 65 -9.24 1.26 22.74
C PHE A 65 -10.38 2.11 23.31
N ILE A 66 -11.44 2.34 22.53
CA ILE A 66 -12.62 3.07 23.00
C ILE A 66 -13.30 2.31 24.15
N CYS A 67 -13.45 1.00 24.03
CA CYS A 67 -14.05 0.16 25.07
C CYS A 67 -13.23 0.21 26.36
N ASP A 68 -11.89 0.21 26.27
CA ASP A 68 -11.03 0.39 27.43
C ASP A 68 -11.27 1.74 28.13
N ILE A 69 -11.36 2.84 27.37
CA ILE A 69 -11.69 4.16 27.93
C ILE A 69 -13.05 4.12 28.64
N VAL A 70 -14.07 3.55 27.98
CA VAL A 70 -15.43 3.52 28.53
C VAL A 70 -15.49 2.67 29.79
N TYR A 71 -14.82 1.52 29.82
CA TYR A 71 -14.67 0.70 31.03
C TYR A 71 -13.99 1.48 32.15
N LEU A 72 -12.86 2.15 31.87
CA LEU A 72 -12.16 2.95 32.89
C LEU A 72 -13.00 4.13 33.40
N ALA A 73 -13.94 4.63 32.60
CA ALA A 73 -14.82 5.73 32.98
C ALA A 73 -16.02 5.30 33.83
N ASN A 74 -16.58 4.10 33.61
CA ASN A 74 -17.84 3.69 34.25
C ASN A 74 -17.79 2.37 35.02
N GLY A 75 -16.68 1.62 34.96
CA GLY A 75 -16.48 0.35 35.66
C GLY A 75 -17.34 -0.83 35.18
N ASN A 76 -18.12 -0.69 34.10
CA ASN A 76 -19.00 -1.74 33.62
C ASN A 76 -18.20 -2.80 32.83
N SER A 77 -18.11 -4.01 33.40
CA SER A 77 -17.33 -5.14 32.87
C SER A 77 -17.70 -5.54 31.44
N PHE A 78 -18.93 -5.24 30.98
CA PHE A 78 -19.34 -5.45 29.59
C PHE A 78 -18.34 -4.84 28.60
N TRP A 79 -17.83 -3.63 28.86
CA TRP A 79 -16.89 -2.96 27.96
C TRP A 79 -15.51 -3.62 27.95
N ALA A 80 -15.08 -4.20 29.07
CA ALA A 80 -13.85 -4.98 29.13
C ALA A 80 -13.96 -6.28 28.31
N ASP A 81 -15.11 -6.95 28.36
CA ASP A 81 -15.39 -8.13 27.54
C ASP A 81 -15.43 -7.79 26.05
N VAL A 82 -16.16 -6.73 25.67
CA VAL A 82 -16.22 -6.26 24.28
C VAL A 82 -14.83 -5.86 23.77
N SER A 83 -14.00 -5.24 24.62
CA SER A 83 -12.61 -4.92 24.29
C SER A 83 -11.81 -6.17 23.93
N MET A 84 -11.89 -7.23 24.74
CA MET A 84 -11.21 -8.51 24.50
C MET A 84 -11.68 -9.19 23.21
N TRP A 85 -12.99 -9.31 23.01
CA TRP A 85 -13.55 -9.97 21.82
C TRP A 85 -13.31 -9.18 20.53
N SER A 86 -13.37 -7.84 20.60
CA SER A 86 -13.01 -6.98 19.47
C SER A 86 -11.55 -7.17 19.09
N LEU A 87 -10.66 -7.31 20.07
CA LEU A 87 -9.23 -7.53 19.83
C LEU A 87 -8.98 -8.90 19.18
N GLY A 88 -9.67 -9.94 19.64
CA GLY A 88 -9.61 -11.28 19.02
C GLY A 88 -10.09 -11.26 17.56
N ALA A 89 -11.23 -10.62 17.30
CA ALA A 89 -11.75 -10.45 15.95
C ALA A 89 -10.80 -9.60 15.07
N ALA A 90 -10.17 -8.57 15.63
CA ALA A 90 -9.20 -7.73 14.94
C ALA A 90 -8.00 -8.55 14.46
N ILE A 91 -7.47 -9.45 15.30
CA ILE A 91 -6.34 -10.32 14.95
C ILE A 91 -6.69 -11.24 13.79
N VAL A 92 -7.88 -11.85 13.81
CA VAL A 92 -8.35 -12.71 12.71
C VAL A 92 -8.46 -11.91 11.41
N MET A 93 -9.11 -10.74 11.45
CA MET A 93 -9.29 -9.91 10.25
C MET A 93 -7.96 -9.33 9.76
N ALA A 94 -7.03 -8.99 10.67
CA ALA A 94 -5.69 -8.55 10.32
C ALA A 94 -4.88 -9.66 9.63
N ALA A 95 -5.01 -10.91 10.07
CA ALA A 95 -4.38 -12.05 9.41
C ALA A 95 -4.89 -12.23 7.97
N LEU A 96 -6.21 -12.15 7.76
CA LEU A 96 -6.80 -12.21 6.42
C LEU A 96 -6.32 -11.06 5.53
N ALA A 97 -6.32 -9.83 6.06
CA ALA A 97 -5.81 -8.66 5.34
C ALA A 97 -4.31 -8.78 5.01
N ALA A 98 -3.51 -9.31 5.95
CA ALA A 98 -2.08 -9.50 5.78
C ALA A 98 -1.76 -10.56 4.70
N LEU A 99 -2.54 -11.63 4.60
CA LEU A 99 -2.39 -12.62 3.52
C LEU A 99 -2.61 -11.97 2.15
N ALA A 100 -3.69 -11.21 1.98
CA ALA A 100 -3.95 -10.48 0.74
C ALA A 100 -2.85 -9.43 0.46
N GLY A 101 -2.44 -8.65 1.46
CA GLY A 101 -1.40 -7.63 1.29
C GLY A 101 -0.03 -8.24 0.97
N LEU A 102 0.30 -9.39 1.56
CA LEU A 102 1.56 -10.09 1.29
C LEU A 102 1.57 -10.65 -0.13
N THR A 103 0.45 -11.16 -0.63
CA THR A 103 0.35 -11.58 -2.04
C THR A 103 0.57 -10.41 -3.01
N ASP A 104 0.07 -9.22 -2.69
CA ASP A 104 0.29 -8.01 -3.50
C ASP A 104 1.76 -7.58 -3.47
N PHE A 105 2.34 -7.58 -2.27
CA PHE A 105 3.73 -7.19 -2.04
C PHE A 105 4.73 -8.15 -2.71
N LEU A 106 4.53 -9.46 -2.59
CA LEU A 106 5.40 -10.47 -3.23
C LEU A 106 5.14 -10.60 -4.73
N GLY A 107 3.92 -10.37 -5.19
CA GLY A 107 3.56 -10.42 -6.60
C GLY A 107 4.13 -9.27 -7.44
N ASN A 108 4.44 -8.12 -6.83
CA ASN A 108 4.85 -6.92 -7.57
C ASN A 108 6.19 -6.34 -7.08
N ALA A 109 7.23 -6.47 -7.91
CA ALA A 109 8.56 -5.96 -7.59
C ALA A 109 8.61 -4.42 -7.47
N ARG A 110 7.74 -3.70 -8.18
CA ARG A 110 7.65 -2.23 -8.08
C ARG A 110 7.12 -1.81 -6.71
N ILE A 111 6.15 -2.55 -6.15
CA ILE A 111 5.65 -2.31 -4.78
C ILE A 111 6.79 -2.47 -3.77
N ARG A 112 7.62 -3.50 -3.91
CA ARG A 112 8.76 -3.75 -3.00
C ARG A 112 9.88 -2.72 -3.09
N ALA A 113 9.96 -1.96 -4.18
CA ALA A 113 10.92 -0.87 -4.34
C ALA A 113 10.49 0.40 -3.57
N ILE A 114 9.24 0.47 -3.08
CA ILE A 114 8.70 1.62 -2.36
C ILE A 114 9.03 1.48 -0.86
N ASN A 115 9.79 2.43 -0.31
CA ASN A 115 10.15 2.44 1.11
C ASN A 115 8.92 2.48 2.04
N ASP A 116 7.88 3.20 1.64
CA ASP A 116 6.65 3.30 2.44
C ASP A 116 5.86 1.98 2.47
N ALA A 117 6.06 1.07 1.49
CA ALA A 117 5.48 -0.27 1.49
C ALA A 117 6.08 -1.12 2.61
N TRP A 118 7.40 -1.06 2.77
CA TRP A 118 8.10 -1.74 3.85
C TRP A 118 7.71 -1.18 5.23
N LYS A 119 7.65 0.16 5.38
CA LYS A 119 7.24 0.79 6.64
C LYS A 119 5.82 0.41 7.02
N HIS A 120 4.90 0.39 6.04
CA HIS A 120 3.52 -0.03 6.24
C HIS A 120 3.43 -1.50 6.66
N MET A 121 4.11 -2.40 5.94
CA MET A 121 4.10 -3.83 6.24
C MET A 121 4.69 -4.13 7.63
N ILE A 122 5.90 -3.63 7.91
CA ILE A 122 6.57 -3.84 9.21
C ILE A 122 5.75 -3.20 10.34
N GLY A 123 5.24 -1.99 10.13
CA GLY A 123 4.38 -1.31 11.11
C GLY A 123 3.14 -2.12 11.46
N ASN A 124 2.47 -2.71 10.47
CA ASN A 124 1.31 -3.57 10.72
C ASN A 124 1.67 -4.88 11.43
N ILE A 125 2.84 -5.47 11.16
CA ILE A 125 3.32 -6.62 11.93
C ILE A 125 3.45 -6.24 13.41
N VAL A 126 4.05 -5.08 13.71
CA VAL A 126 4.17 -4.60 15.09
C VAL A 126 2.79 -4.35 15.71
N VAL A 127 1.86 -3.71 15.00
CA VAL A 127 0.47 -3.52 15.44
C VAL A 127 -0.17 -4.86 15.84
N VAL A 128 -0.05 -5.88 14.99
CA VAL A 128 -0.62 -7.21 15.26
C VAL A 128 0.05 -7.88 16.45
N LEU A 129 1.37 -7.74 16.62
CA LEU A 129 2.06 -8.27 17.80
C LEU A 129 1.58 -7.62 19.10
N PHE A 130 1.36 -6.29 19.10
CA PHE A 130 0.76 -5.60 20.25
C PHE A 130 -0.69 -6.05 20.50
N ALA A 131 -1.47 -6.25 19.43
CA ALA A 131 -2.82 -6.77 19.55
C ALA A 131 -2.85 -8.18 20.15
N ILE A 132 -1.97 -9.08 19.69
CA ILE A 132 -1.82 -10.44 20.25
C ILE A 132 -1.39 -10.38 21.71
N ALA A 133 -0.42 -9.53 22.06
CA ALA A 133 0.01 -9.36 23.45
C ALA A 133 -1.14 -8.86 24.34
N GLY A 134 -1.94 -7.90 23.85
CA GLY A 134 -3.12 -7.39 24.56
C GLY A 134 -4.23 -8.43 24.70
N PHE A 135 -4.46 -9.24 23.66
CA PHE A 135 -5.44 -10.32 23.71
C PHE A 135 -5.00 -11.40 24.69
N TRP A 136 -3.75 -11.82 24.62
CA TRP A 136 -3.16 -12.82 25.53
C TRP A 136 -3.24 -12.35 26.98
N LEU A 137 -2.89 -11.09 27.26
CA LEU A 137 -2.98 -10.51 28.59
C LEU A 137 -4.41 -10.61 29.17
N ARG A 138 -5.42 -10.31 28.35
CA ARG A 138 -6.85 -10.36 28.74
C ARG A 138 -7.36 -11.79 28.87
N TYR A 139 -6.91 -12.69 28.01
CA TYR A 139 -7.27 -14.10 28.04
C TYR A 139 -6.73 -14.80 29.30
N GLU A 140 -5.48 -14.52 29.67
CA GLU A 140 -4.82 -15.15 30.82
C GLU A 140 -5.31 -14.59 32.16
N ASN A 141 -5.47 -13.26 32.27
CA ASN A 141 -5.74 -12.60 33.55
C ASN A 141 -7.21 -12.24 33.79
N GLY A 142 -8.08 -12.44 32.79
CA GLY A 142 -9.45 -11.93 32.80
C GLY A 142 -9.57 -10.58 32.09
N SER A 143 -10.69 -10.37 31.43
CA SER A 143 -10.94 -9.18 30.60
C SER A 143 -10.91 -7.89 31.41
N VAL A 144 -11.45 -7.92 32.64
CA VAL A 144 -11.64 -6.79 33.57
C VAL A 144 -10.31 -6.38 34.21
N GLU A 145 -9.61 -7.34 34.81
CA GLU A 145 -8.36 -7.14 35.55
C GLU A 145 -7.22 -6.71 34.63
N ALA A 146 -7.22 -7.19 33.39
CA ALA A 146 -6.18 -6.89 32.41
C ALA A 146 -6.26 -5.48 31.82
N VAL A 147 -7.38 -4.75 31.92
CA VAL A 147 -7.50 -3.42 31.30
C VAL A 147 -6.47 -2.45 31.89
N TRP A 148 -6.39 -2.34 33.22
CA TRP A 148 -5.52 -1.36 33.87
C TRP A 148 -4.30 -2.01 34.52
N PRO A 149 -3.07 -1.47 34.31
CA PRO A 149 -2.71 -0.42 33.35
C PRO A 149 -2.35 -0.97 31.96
N TRP A 150 -2.00 -2.26 31.87
CA TRP A 150 -1.28 -2.79 30.71
C TRP A 150 -2.16 -2.99 29.48
N GLY A 151 -3.41 -3.46 29.62
CA GLY A 151 -4.33 -3.62 28.50
C GLY A 151 -4.63 -2.30 27.79
N PHE A 152 -4.84 -1.23 28.56
CA PHE A 152 -5.05 0.13 28.07
C PHE A 152 -3.80 0.70 27.37
N LEU A 153 -2.61 0.52 27.95
CA LEU A 153 -1.38 0.99 27.32
C LEU A 153 -1.09 0.26 26.00
N LEU A 154 -1.35 -1.04 25.95
CA LEU A 154 -1.22 -1.83 24.71
C LEU A 154 -2.21 -1.36 23.65
N SER A 155 -3.47 -1.11 23.99
CA SER A 155 -4.47 -0.62 23.03
C SER A 155 -4.19 0.82 22.57
N LEU A 156 -3.72 1.69 23.46
CA LEU A 156 -3.27 3.05 23.11
C LEU A 156 -2.10 3.03 22.12
N VAL A 157 -1.02 2.29 22.44
CA VAL A 157 0.14 2.18 21.55
C VAL A 157 -0.26 1.56 20.22
N THR A 158 -1.15 0.56 20.24
CA THR A 158 -1.70 -0.06 19.04
C THR A 158 -2.39 0.98 18.14
N VAL A 159 -3.26 1.83 18.68
CA VAL A 159 -3.93 2.89 17.91
C VAL A 159 -2.94 3.92 17.37
N LEU A 160 -1.93 4.34 18.15
CA LEU A 160 -0.92 5.28 17.68
C LEU A 160 -0.09 4.71 16.53
N LEU A 161 0.32 3.45 16.62
CA LEU A 161 1.00 2.74 15.54
C LEU A 161 0.08 2.55 14.33
N LEU A 162 -1.20 2.29 14.56
CA LEU A 162 -2.21 2.15 13.52
C LEU A 162 -2.38 3.45 12.71
N LEU A 163 -2.38 4.61 13.38
CA LEU A 163 -2.41 5.91 12.71
C LEU A 163 -1.18 6.12 11.84
N TYR A 164 0.02 5.82 12.36
CA TYR A 164 1.26 5.93 11.61
C TYR A 164 1.29 4.99 10.39
N THR A 165 0.95 3.72 10.57
CA THR A 165 0.96 2.76 9.45
C THR A 165 -0.17 3.04 8.47
N GLY A 166 -1.32 3.55 8.94
CA GLY A 166 -2.42 4.02 8.11
C GLY A 166 -2.00 5.18 7.20
N TRP A 167 -1.23 6.14 7.72
CA TRP A 167 -0.63 7.19 6.91
C TRP A 167 0.24 6.60 5.79
N LYS A 168 1.09 5.62 6.12
CA LYS A 168 1.96 4.95 5.13
C LYS A 168 1.18 4.14 4.10
N GLY A 169 0.06 3.53 4.49
CA GLY A 169 -0.87 2.91 3.56
C GLY A 169 -1.52 3.92 2.62
N GLY A 170 -1.88 5.10 3.13
CA GLY A 170 -2.38 6.22 2.33
C GLY A 170 -1.38 6.70 1.29
N GLU A 171 -0.11 6.89 1.66
CA GLU A 171 0.98 7.24 0.72
C GLU A 171 1.08 6.22 -0.43
N LEU A 172 0.94 4.92 -0.13
CA LEU A 172 0.97 3.86 -1.15
C LEU A 172 -0.18 4.01 -2.15
N VAL A 173 -1.39 4.29 -1.68
CA VAL A 173 -2.57 4.41 -2.54
C VAL A 173 -2.53 5.73 -3.32
N TYR A 174 -2.33 6.85 -2.64
CA TYR A 174 -2.52 8.18 -3.21
C TYR A 174 -1.30 8.70 -3.97
N HIS A 175 -0.08 8.42 -3.50
CA HIS A 175 1.15 8.90 -4.16
C HIS A 175 1.77 7.84 -5.06
N HIS A 176 1.76 6.56 -4.62
CA HIS A 176 2.37 5.47 -5.38
C HIS A 176 1.38 4.63 -6.20
N ARG A 177 0.09 4.97 -6.17
CA ARG A 177 -0.93 4.36 -7.02
C ARG A 177 -1.10 2.85 -6.85
N VAL A 178 -0.77 2.33 -5.67
CA VAL A 178 -0.92 0.92 -5.32
C VAL A 178 -2.39 0.55 -5.19
N GLY A 179 -2.79 -0.55 -5.83
CA GLY A 179 -4.16 -1.03 -5.88
C GLY A 179 -5.01 -0.43 -7.01
N MET A 180 -4.42 0.39 -7.88
CA MET A 180 -5.07 0.92 -9.08
C MET A 180 -4.68 0.13 -10.32
N ASP A 181 -5.63 -0.11 -11.20
CA ASP A 181 -5.37 -0.82 -12.45
C ASP A 181 -4.70 0.12 -13.48
N PRO A 182 -3.72 -0.39 -14.25
CA PRO A 182 -3.00 0.40 -15.27
C PRO A 182 -3.91 1.10 -16.28
N GLU A 183 -5.11 0.61 -16.56
CA GLU A 183 -6.10 1.32 -17.37
C GLU A 183 -7.49 1.30 -16.71
N ALA A 184 -7.86 2.44 -16.12
CA ALA A 184 -9.25 2.91 -16.06
C ALA A 184 -9.37 4.27 -16.80
N GLU A 185 -8.51 4.51 -17.79
CA GLU A 185 -8.78 5.45 -18.88
C GLU A 185 -9.19 4.66 -20.12
N ASP A 186 -10.42 4.15 -20.13
CA ASP A 186 -11.04 3.76 -21.40
C ASP A 186 -12.40 4.46 -21.50
N GLY A 187 -12.43 5.60 -22.20
CA GLY A 187 -13.68 6.21 -22.64
C GLY A 187 -13.78 7.74 -22.75
N ALA A 188 -12.80 8.54 -22.32
CA ALA A 188 -12.89 10.00 -22.44
C ALA A 188 -11.65 10.62 -23.07
N THR A 189 -11.83 11.12 -24.30
CA THR A 189 -10.95 12.06 -25.02
C THR A 189 -9.79 11.48 -25.85
N THR A 190 -10.10 10.57 -26.77
CA THR A 190 -9.64 10.83 -28.15
C THR A 190 -10.83 11.38 -28.93
N PRO A 191 -10.90 12.69 -29.22
CA PRO A 191 -11.86 13.16 -30.21
C PRO A 191 -11.53 12.43 -31.50
N SER A 192 -12.45 11.58 -31.98
CA SER A 192 -12.32 11.06 -33.33
C SER A 192 -12.29 12.29 -34.24
N MET A 193 -11.13 12.58 -34.84
CA MET A 193 -11.01 13.56 -35.90
C MET A 193 -11.72 12.96 -37.13
N THR A 194 -13.05 12.95 -37.09
CA THR A 194 -13.87 12.68 -38.25
C THR A 194 -13.66 13.85 -39.18
N ARG A 195 -12.76 13.68 -40.14
CA ARG A 195 -12.42 14.67 -41.15
C ARG A 195 -13.69 14.97 -41.94
N HIS A 196 -14.42 16.01 -41.55
CA HIS A 196 -15.60 16.47 -42.28
C HIS A 196 -15.10 16.99 -43.63
N ARG A 197 -15.19 16.13 -44.65
CA ARG A 197 -14.89 16.48 -46.02
C ARG A 197 -16.05 17.34 -46.51
N THR A 198 -15.91 18.66 -46.42
CA THR A 198 -16.84 19.60 -47.03
C THR A 198 -16.80 19.37 -48.55
N LYS A 199 -17.89 18.86 -49.11
CA LYS A 199 -18.10 18.87 -50.56
C LYS A 199 -18.51 20.30 -50.92
N HIS A 200 -17.60 21.06 -51.51
CA HIS A 200 -17.95 22.27 -52.23
C HIS A 200 -18.69 21.86 -53.51
N ILE A 201 -19.92 22.35 -53.64
CA ILE A 201 -20.66 22.48 -54.90
C ILE A 201 -20.29 23.83 -55.50
#